data_AF-A0A914XC18-F1
#
_entry.id   AF-A0A914XC18-F1
#
_cell.length_a   1.000
_cell.length_b   1.000
_cell.length_c   1.000
_cell.angle_alpha   90.00
_cell.angle_beta   90.00
_cell.angle_gamma   90.00
#
_symmetry.space_group_name_H-M   'P 1'
#
loop_
_entity.id
_entity.type
_entity.pdbx_description
1 polymer ?
#
loop_
_entity_poly.entity_id
_entity_poly.type
_entity_poly.pdbx_seq_one_letter_code
_entity_poly.pdbx_strand_id
1 'polypeptide(L)'
;MENMLSLSLLSLLLTTVSISHANLDNQPTQCQVNVKDSLLRGFPVVFYTYVPEVGRCALRFSTNVWSGSPNVFSSAMTCIKTCCPASCRPHCCKGHLKEKSPKF
;
A
#
# COMPACT_ATOMS: atom_id res chain seq x y z
N MET A 1 -20.92 -54.39 0.68
CA MET A 1 -19.63 -53.72 0.38
C MET A 1 -19.96 -52.31 -0.10
N GLU A 2 -20.44 -51.49 0.84
CA GLU A 2 -20.80 -50.09 0.61
C GLU A 2 -19.71 -49.28 1.31
N ASN A 3 -18.74 -48.71 0.60
CA ASN A 3 -17.83 -47.70 1.16
C ASN A 3 -16.83 -47.07 0.17
N MET A 4 -17.13 -47.01 -1.14
CA MET A 4 -16.21 -46.35 -2.10
C MET A 4 -16.83 -45.17 -2.87
N LEU A 5 -18.12 -44.86 -2.71
CA LEU A 5 -18.74 -43.71 -3.39
C LEU A 5 -18.67 -42.39 -2.60
N SER A 6 -18.30 -42.41 -1.31
CA SER A 6 -18.36 -41.21 -0.45
C SER A 6 -17.15 -40.26 -0.62
N LEU A 7 -15.98 -40.78 -0.99
CA LEU A 7 -14.76 -39.96 -1.05
C LEU A 7 -14.62 -39.08 -2.31
N SER A 8 -15.31 -39.41 -3.40
CA SER A 8 -15.16 -38.64 -4.66
C SER A 8 -15.90 -37.30 -4.63
N LEU A 9 -17.01 -37.22 -3.88
CA LEU A 9 -17.78 -35.97 -3.72
C LEU A 9 -17.14 -34.97 -2.75
N LEU A 10 -16.33 -35.42 -1.77
CA LEU A 10 -15.62 -34.50 -0.88
C LEU A 10 -14.48 -33.74 -1.58
N SER A 11 -13.90 -34.30 -2.65
CA SER A 11 -12.80 -33.65 -3.37
C SER A 11 -13.25 -32.50 -4.28
N LEU A 12 -14.53 -32.46 -4.67
CA LEU A 12 -15.06 -31.38 -5.52
C LEU A 12 -15.48 -30.11 -4.74
N LEU A 13 -15.56 -30.18 -3.41
CA LEU A 13 -15.97 -29.05 -2.57
C LEU A 13 -14.81 -28.16 -2.10
N LEU A 14 -13.54 -28.55 -2.30
CA LEU A 14 -12.37 -27.77 -1.88
C LEU A 14 -11.77 -26.84 -2.95
N THR A 15 -12.35 -26.74 -4.16
CA THR A 15 -11.82 -25.85 -5.22
C THR A 15 -12.43 -24.45 -5.23
N THR A 16 -13.26 -24.10 -4.24
CA THR A 16 -13.82 -22.75 -4.16
C THR A 16 -13.01 -21.89 -3.20
N VAL A 17 -12.59 -20.73 -3.72
CA VAL A 17 -12.18 -19.54 -2.97
C VAL A 17 -10.71 -19.49 -2.53
N SER A 18 -9.77 -19.56 -3.48
CA SER A 18 -8.57 -18.72 -3.38
C SER A 18 -8.89 -17.36 -4.00
N ILE A 19 -9.62 -16.55 -3.24
CA ILE A 19 -9.78 -15.12 -3.52
C ILE A 19 -8.39 -14.52 -3.67
N SER A 20 -8.24 -13.75 -4.75
CA SER A 20 -7.06 -12.99 -5.11
C SER A 20 -6.46 -12.28 -3.89
N HIS A 21 -5.39 -12.84 -3.33
CA HIS A 21 -4.47 -12.08 -2.49
C HIS A 21 -3.78 -11.09 -3.42
N ALA A 22 -4.41 -9.94 -3.65
CA ALA A 22 -3.78 -8.80 -4.27
C ALA A 22 -2.62 -8.39 -3.38
N ASN A 23 -1.42 -8.86 -3.75
CA ASN A 23 -0.08 -8.51 -3.31
C ASN A 23 -0.01 -7.15 -2.57
N LEU A 24 -0.31 -7.17 -1.27
CA LEU A 24 -0.32 -5.99 -0.39
C LEU A 24 1.04 -5.77 0.29
N ASP A 25 1.99 -6.68 0.08
CA ASP A 25 3.26 -6.74 0.82
C ASP A 25 4.47 -6.19 0.04
N ASN A 26 4.35 -5.94 -1.27
CA ASN A 26 5.46 -5.44 -2.09
C ASN A 26 5.37 -3.93 -2.35
N GLN A 27 5.20 -3.15 -1.28
CA GLN A 27 5.33 -1.69 -1.38
C GLN A 27 6.82 -1.31 -1.45
N PRO A 28 7.25 -0.45 -2.39
CA PRO A 28 8.66 -0.09 -2.50
C PRO A 28 9.19 0.48 -1.19
N THR A 29 10.38 0.05 -0.78
CA THR A 29 11.02 0.47 0.48
C THR A 29 11.12 1.99 0.60
N GLN A 30 11.33 2.71 -0.51
CA GLN A 30 11.30 4.16 -0.55
C GLN A 30 10.01 4.80 -0.03
N CYS A 31 8.86 4.13 -0.16
CA CYS A 31 7.56 4.64 0.26
C CYS A 31 7.30 4.45 1.76
N GLN A 32 8.15 3.67 2.44
CA GLN A 32 8.07 3.42 3.88
C GLN A 32 8.99 4.34 4.69
N VAL A 33 9.81 5.16 4.02
CA VAL A 33 10.77 6.05 4.69
C VAL A 33 10.09 7.35 5.12
N ASN A 34 10.35 7.75 6.37
CA ASN A 34 9.95 9.06 6.85
C ASN A 34 10.82 10.16 6.22
N VAL A 35 10.18 11.24 5.78
CA VAL A 35 10.89 12.41 5.28
C VAL A 35 11.56 13.10 6.46
N LYS A 36 12.88 13.26 6.38
CA LYS A 36 13.66 14.05 7.35
C LYS A 36 13.82 15.45 6.79
N ASP A 37 13.26 16.42 7.49
CA ASP A 37 13.58 17.83 7.24
C ASP A 37 15.04 18.09 7.60
N SER A 38 15.75 18.88 6.78
CA SER A 38 17.03 19.42 7.22
C SER A 38 16.81 20.52 8.25
N LEU A 39 17.82 20.78 9.07
CA LEU A 39 17.87 21.92 9.97
C LEU A 39 18.21 23.24 9.24
N LEU A 40 18.64 23.14 7.98
CA LEU A 40 18.94 24.30 7.15
C LEU A 40 17.65 24.85 6.52
N ARG A 41 17.33 26.11 6.83
CA ARG A 41 16.27 26.84 6.13
C ARG A 41 16.64 27.02 4.66
N GLY A 42 15.67 26.78 3.80
CA GLY A 42 15.76 26.94 2.35
C GLY A 42 14.55 27.68 1.79
N PHE A 43 14.22 27.39 0.54
CA PHE A 43 13.03 27.94 -0.10
C PHE A 43 11.79 27.10 0.23
N PRO A 44 10.61 27.72 0.35
CA PRO A 44 9.35 26.99 0.52
C PRO A 44 9.09 26.08 -0.69
N VAL A 45 8.91 24.79 -0.44
CA VAL A 45 8.62 23.78 -1.46
C VAL A 45 7.38 22.98 -1.05
N VAL A 46 6.53 22.75 -2.05
CA VAL A 46 5.39 21.84 -1.96
C VAL A 46 5.78 20.52 -2.61
N PHE A 47 5.50 19.42 -1.93
CA PHE A 47 5.84 18.08 -2.41
C PHE A 47 4.82 17.05 -1.93
N TYR A 48 4.87 15.84 -2.49
CA TYR A 48 4.00 14.73 -2.13
C TYR A 48 4.80 13.62 -1.46
N THR A 49 4.23 13.01 -0.42
CA THR A 49 4.81 11.88 0.30
C THR A 49 3.80 10.75 0.41
N TYR A 50 4.23 9.50 0.30
CA TYR A 50 3.35 8.39 0.63
C TYR A 50 3.29 8.18 2.15
N VAL A 51 2.08 8.06 2.68
CA VAL A 51 1.82 7.87 4.11
C VAL A 51 1.23 6.46 4.28
N PRO A 52 2.06 5.47 4.68
CA PRO A 52 1.66 4.06 4.70
C PRO A 52 0.51 3.78 5.67
N GLU A 53 0.44 4.49 6.80
CA GLU A 53 -0.57 4.28 7.84
C GLU A 53 -1.99 4.49 7.34
N VAL A 54 -2.16 5.44 6.42
CA VAL A 54 -3.46 5.80 5.82
C VAL A 54 -3.57 5.35 4.37
N GLY A 55 -2.52 4.73 3.83
CA GLY A 55 -2.48 4.20 2.48
C GLY A 55 -2.62 5.26 1.38
N ARG A 56 -2.06 6.47 1.54
CA ARG A 56 -2.28 7.56 0.56
C ARG A 56 -1.06 8.46 0.34
N CYS A 57 -1.00 9.06 -0.84
CA CYS A 57 -0.11 10.18 -1.12
C CYS A 57 -0.71 11.48 -0.56
N ALA A 58 0.05 12.18 0.28
CA ALA A 58 -0.36 13.42 0.92
C ALA A 58 0.51 14.59 0.45
N LEU A 59 -0.11 15.75 0.28
CA LEU A 59 0.58 17.01 0.04
C LEU A 59 1.28 17.45 1.33
N ARG A 60 2.53 17.87 1.20
CA ARG A 60 3.37 18.40 2.27
C ARG A 60 3.96 19.73 1.82
N PHE A 61 4.32 20.52 2.82
CA PHE A 61 4.98 21.81 2.66
C PHE A 61 6.16 21.85 3.62
N SER A 62 7.32 22.25 3.13
CA SER A 62 8.50 22.50 3.97
C SER A 62 9.20 23.77 3.51
N THR A 63 9.78 24.49 4.46
CA THR A 63 10.66 25.64 4.21
C THR A 63 12.13 25.28 4.36
N ASN A 64 12.43 24.00 4.58
CA ASN A 64 13.78 23.54 4.83
C ASN A 64 14.36 22.94 3.55
N VAL A 65 15.69 23.02 3.41
CA VAL A 65 16.38 22.29 2.35
C VAL A 65 16.18 20.81 2.60
N TRP A 66 15.76 20.06 1.61
CA TRP A 66 15.52 18.65 1.81
C TRP A 66 16.61 17.82 1.12
N SER A 67 17.30 16.99 1.90
CA SER A 67 18.35 16.09 1.43
C SER A 67 17.74 14.75 1.00
N GLY A 68 17.23 14.67 -0.23
CA GLY A 68 17.09 13.42 -0.99
C GLY A 68 16.42 12.23 -0.29
N SER A 69 15.32 12.45 0.44
CA SER A 69 14.48 11.38 1.00
C SER A 69 13.73 10.68 -0.13
N PRO A 70 13.84 9.36 -0.25
CA PRO A 70 13.28 8.67 -1.41
C PRO A 70 11.74 8.66 -1.38
N ASN A 71 11.08 9.03 -0.26
CA ASN A 71 9.63 9.14 -0.14
C ASN A 71 9.08 10.53 -0.50
N VAL A 72 9.61 11.15 -1.55
CA VAL A 72 9.13 12.46 -1.94
C VAL A 72 9.08 12.63 -3.45
N PHE A 73 7.98 13.22 -3.88
CA PHE A 73 7.60 13.31 -5.27
C PHE A 73 7.15 14.73 -5.60
N SER A 74 7.51 15.20 -6.79
CA SER A 74 7.09 16.50 -7.32
C SER A 74 5.60 16.57 -7.68
N SER A 75 4.93 15.42 -7.82
CA SER A 75 3.50 15.35 -8.14
C SER A 75 2.79 14.20 -7.44
N ALA A 76 1.48 14.37 -7.22
CA ALA A 76 0.60 13.31 -6.70
C ALA A 76 0.65 12.05 -7.57
N MET A 77 0.61 12.24 -8.89
CA MET A 77 0.59 11.15 -9.87
C MET A 77 1.86 10.30 -9.79
N THR A 78 3.03 10.93 -9.67
CA THR A 78 4.30 10.21 -9.50
C THR A 78 4.30 9.43 -8.19
N CYS A 79 3.85 10.03 -7.09
CA CYS A 79 3.71 9.34 -5.81
C CYS A 79 2.80 8.10 -5.93
N ILE A 80 1.63 8.22 -6.56
CA ILE A 80 0.68 7.12 -6.72
C ILE A 80 1.26 6.01 -7.61
N LYS A 81 1.85 6.36 -8.75
CA LYS A 81 2.48 5.41 -9.67
C LYS A 81 3.65 4.66 -9.05
N THR A 82 4.32 5.26 -8.09
CA THR A 82 5.46 4.63 -7.42
C THR A 82 5.01 3.82 -6.22
N CYS A 83 4.21 4.40 -5.33
CA CYS A 83 3.95 3.85 -3.99
C CYS A 83 2.63 3.10 -3.85
N CYS A 84 1.68 3.32 -4.75
CA CYS A 84 0.38 2.68 -4.65
C CYS A 84 0.34 1.40 -5.51
N PRO A 85 -0.26 0.31 -5.00
CA PRO A 85 -0.37 -0.95 -5.73
C PRO A 85 -1.03 -0.71 -7.09
N ALA A 86 -0.59 -1.44 -8.12
CA ALA A 86 -1.11 -1.25 -9.48
C ALA A 86 -2.64 -1.42 -9.55
N SER A 87 -3.20 -2.31 -8.74
CA SER A 87 -4.64 -2.56 -8.61
C SER A 87 -5.44 -1.38 -8.05
N CYS A 88 -4.80 -0.45 -7.35
CA CYS A 88 -5.48 0.68 -6.71
C CYS A 88 -5.47 1.96 -7.56
N ARG A 89 -4.67 2.00 -8.64
CA ARG A 89 -4.45 3.19 -9.46
C ARG A 89 -5.70 3.53 -10.28
N PRO A 90 -6.00 4.82 -10.56
CA PRO A 90 -5.16 6.01 -10.36
C PRO A 90 -5.23 6.60 -8.94
N HIS A 91 -5.82 5.91 -7.98
CA HIS A 91 -5.84 6.31 -6.58
C HIS A 91 -4.92 5.39 -5.75
N CYS A 92 -4.89 5.62 -4.44
CA CYS A 92 -4.31 4.66 -3.50
C CYS A 92 -5.46 4.00 -2.76
N CYS A 93 -5.32 2.73 -2.44
CA CYS A 93 -6.32 2.02 -1.65
C CYS A 93 -6.43 2.72 -0.29
N LYS A 94 -7.62 3.23 0.06
CA LYS A 94 -7.91 3.72 1.41
C LYS A 94 -7.54 2.60 2.40
N GLY A 95 -6.80 2.93 3.46
CA GLY A 95 -6.18 1.97 4.37
C GLY A 95 -7.04 0.75 4.69
N HIS A 96 -6.58 -0.43 4.27
CA HIS A 96 -6.96 -1.73 4.83
C HIS A 96 -5.84 -2.30 5.72
N LEU A 97 -4.88 -1.47 6.17
CA LEU A 97 -3.96 -1.86 7.23
C LEU A 97 -4.72 -1.80 8.57
N LYS A 98 -5.33 -2.94 8.92
CA LYS A 98 -6.22 -3.27 10.04
C LYS A 98 -7.72 -3.19 9.74
N GLU A 99 -8.21 -4.17 8.99
CA GLU A 99 -9.40 -4.87 9.48
C GLU A 99 -8.95 -6.25 10.01
N LYS A 100 -8.54 -6.30 11.29
CA LYS A 100 -8.79 -7.54 12.04
C LYS A 100 -10.31 -7.59 12.16
N SER A 101 -11.00 -8.35 11.30
CA SER A 101 -12.42 -8.59 11.49
C SER A 101 -12.62 -9.11 12.92
N PRO A 102 -13.43 -8.46 13.77
CA PRO A 102 -13.88 -9.10 14.99
C PRO A 102 -14.76 -10.27 14.56
N LYS A 103 -14.31 -11.50 14.86
CA LYS A 103 -15.19 -12.66 14.90
C LYS A 103 -16.14 -12.45 16.07
N PHE A 104 -17.42 -12.25 15.76
CA PHE A 104 -18.53 -12.53 16.68
C PHE A 104 -19.34 -13.66 16.07
#